data_AF-A0A0A3ZAQ0-F1
#
_entry.id   AF-A0A0A3ZAQ0-F1
#
_cell.length_a   1.000
_cell.length_b   1.000
_cell.length_c   1.000
_cell.angle_alpha   90.00
_cell.angle_beta   90.00
_cell.angle_gamma   90.00
#
_symmetry.space_group_name_H-M   'P 1'
#
loop_
_entity.id
_entity.type
_entity.pdbx_description
1 polymer ?
#
loop_
_entity_poly.entity_id
_entity_poly.type
_entity_poly.pdbx_seq_one_letter_code
_entity_poly.pdbx_strand_id
1 'polypeptide(L)'
;MDREITEILQQGLPAKECASALNELGKKYQEQQQTDSAILCWEKSVECYGKPGFAQAQLMKAYNAKRRQCSQAGDGAGVELYSVKIDGLMQQSKDAIRYGF
;
A
#
# COMPACT_ATOMS: atom_id res chain seq x y z
N MET A 1 4.83 -14.35 5.29
CA MET A 1 5.55 -13.06 5.15
C MET A 1 5.00 -12.01 6.09
N ASP A 2 3.91 -12.28 6.80
CA ASP A 2 3.18 -11.31 7.64
C ASP A 2 3.75 -11.12 9.04
N ARG A 3 4.78 -11.89 9.43
CA ARG A 3 5.36 -11.84 10.78
C ARG A 3 5.96 -10.47 11.06
N GLU A 4 6.80 -9.95 10.16
CA GLU A 4 7.48 -8.66 10.35
C GLU A 4 6.48 -7.49 10.40
N ILE A 5 5.46 -7.52 9.53
CA ILE A 5 4.37 -6.54 9.53
C ILE A 5 3.61 -6.59 10.86
N THR A 6 3.27 -7.80 11.32
CA THR A 6 2.57 -8.00 12.61
C THR A 6 3.41 -7.51 13.78
N GLU A 7 4.71 -7.79 13.77
CA GLU A 7 5.65 -7.32 14.79
C GLU A 7 5.71 -5.78 14.83
N ILE A 8 5.70 -5.09 13.69
CA ILE A 8 5.65 -3.62 13.64
C ILE A 8 4.32 -3.10 14.19
N LEU A 9 3.19 -3.69 13.80
CA LEU A 9 1.87 -3.27 14.26
C LEU A 9 1.66 -3.49 15.77
N GLN A 10 2.28 -4.51 16.34
CA GLN A 10 2.18 -4.84 17.77
C GLN A 10 3.11 -4.05 18.67
N GLN A 11 4.11 -3.33 18.13
CA GLN A 11 5.04 -2.52 18.92
C GLN A 11 4.38 -1.32 19.61
N GLY A 12 3.14 -0.98 19.26
CA GLY A 12 2.45 0.18 19.84
C GLY A 12 3.08 1.52 19.47
N LEU A 13 3.78 1.56 18.32
CA LEU A 13 4.42 2.77 17.82
C LEU A 13 3.38 3.87 17.51
N PRO A 14 3.73 5.15 17.65
CA PRO A 14 2.91 6.24 17.12
C PRO A 14 2.60 6.03 15.64
N ALA A 15 1.39 6.40 15.20
CA ALA A 15 0.90 6.14 13.83
C ALA A 15 1.90 6.50 12.72
N LYS A 16 2.59 7.65 12.85
CA LYS A 16 3.60 8.12 11.90
C LYS A 16 4.86 7.24 11.89
N GLU A 17 5.31 6.79 13.05
CA GLU A 17 6.50 5.93 13.19
C GLU A 17 6.20 4.52 12.70
N CYS A 18 5.02 3.98 13.04
CA CYS A 18 4.51 2.72 12.52
C CYS A 18 4.46 2.73 10.98
N ALA A 19 3.89 3.78 10.39
CA ALA A 19 3.86 3.94 8.94
C ALA A 19 5.27 4.07 8.33
N SER A 20 6.19 4.77 9.00
CA SER A 20 7.58 4.87 8.54
C SER A 20 8.27 3.50 8.53
N ALA A 21 8.11 2.70 9.58
CA ALA A 21 8.68 1.35 9.67
C ALA A 21 8.11 0.43 8.58
N LEU A 22 6.79 0.46 8.37
CA LEU A 22 6.13 -0.27 7.28
C LEU A 22 6.60 0.19 5.90
N ASN A 23 6.86 1.48 5.70
CA ASN A 23 7.39 2.00 4.44
C ASN A 23 8.78 1.46 4.13
N GLU A 24 9.66 1.43 5.13
CA GLU A 24 11.01 0.89 4.97
C GLU A 24 10.98 -0.63 4.73
N LEU A 25 10.10 -1.37 5.42
CA LEU A 25 9.92 -2.80 5.15
C LEU A 25 9.40 -3.04 3.72
N GLY A 26 8.42 -2.25 3.27
CA GLY A 26 7.91 -2.33 1.91
C GLY A 26 8.98 -2.06 0.85
N LYS A 27 9.90 -1.12 1.09
CA LYS A 27 11.06 -0.89 0.19
C LYS A 27 11.95 -2.13 0.11
N LYS A 28 12.30 -2.75 1.25
CA LYS A 28 13.12 -3.96 1.29
C LYS A 28 12.48 -5.12 0.54
N TYR A 29 11.16 -5.30 0.66
CA TYR A 29 10.46 -6.32 -0.11
C TYR A 29 10.43 -6.01 -1.61
N GLN A 30 10.25 -4.74 -1.97
CA GLN A 30 10.30 -4.33 -3.37
C GLN A 30 11.69 -4.57 -4.00
N GLU A 31 12.77 -4.29 -3.27
CA GLU A 31 14.15 -4.57 -3.69
C GLU A 31 14.41 -6.07 -3.91
N GLN A 32 13.74 -6.92 -3.12
CA GLN A 32 13.76 -8.38 -3.26
C GLN A 32 12.76 -8.91 -4.31
N GLN A 33 12.14 -8.03 -5.11
CA GLN A 33 11.10 -8.36 -6.09
C GLN A 33 9.86 -9.04 -5.48
N GLN A 34 9.67 -8.94 -4.16
CA GLN A 34 8.52 -9.43 -3.43
C GLN A 34 7.41 -8.37 -3.43
N THR A 35 6.92 -8.04 -4.63
CA THR A 35 5.97 -6.93 -4.83
C THR A 35 4.68 -7.09 -4.03
N ASP A 36 4.16 -8.30 -3.87
CA ASP A 36 2.94 -8.53 -3.08
C ASP A 36 3.14 -8.20 -1.60
N SER A 37 4.28 -8.57 -1.02
CA SER A 37 4.65 -8.21 0.36
C SER A 37 4.90 -6.71 0.51
N ALA A 38 5.49 -6.08 -0.49
CA ALA A 38 5.69 -4.63 -0.51
C ALA A 38 4.35 -3.87 -0.54
N ILE A 39 3.40 -4.32 -1.37
CA ILE A 39 2.03 -3.79 -1.41
C ILE A 39 1.38 -3.90 -0.03
N LEU A 40 1.43 -5.06 0.61
CA LEU A 40 0.82 -5.25 1.93
C LEU A 40 1.40 -4.31 2.99
N CYS A 41 2.72 -4.09 2.97
CA CYS A 41 3.37 -3.13 3.88
C CYS A 41 2.85 -1.70 3.66
N TRP A 42 2.72 -1.27 2.41
CA TRP A 42 2.23 0.08 2.11
C TRP A 42 0.74 0.22 2.37
N GLU A 43 -0.07 -0.82 2.16
CA GLU A 43 -1.48 -0.86 2.57
C GLU A 43 -1.59 -0.62 4.08
N LYS A 44 -0.84 -1.38 4.89
CA LYS A 44 -0.81 -1.20 6.34
C LYS A 44 -0.28 0.15 6.78
N SER A 45 0.69 0.71 6.07
CA SER A 45 1.21 2.06 6.34
C SER A 45 0.14 3.14 6.15
N VAL A 46 -0.62 3.05 5.06
CA VAL A 46 -1.75 3.95 4.77
C VAL A 46 -2.88 3.77 5.77
N GLU A 47 -3.19 2.54 6.18
CA GLU A 47 -4.17 2.26 7.26
C GLU A 47 -3.74 2.89 8.60
N CYS A 48 -2.45 2.81 8.96
CA CYS A 48 -1.95 3.31 10.24
C CYS A 48 -1.92 4.84 10.32
N TYR A 49 -1.42 5.51 9.28
CA TYR A 49 -1.20 6.96 9.34
C TYR A 49 -2.33 7.77 8.70
N GLY A 50 -3.08 7.19 7.76
CA GLY A 50 -4.25 7.82 7.12
C GLY A 50 -3.94 8.98 6.17
N LYS A 51 -2.72 9.57 6.23
CA LYS A 51 -2.35 10.72 5.41
C LYS A 51 -1.71 10.32 4.07
N PRO A 52 -1.98 11.10 3.00
CA PRO A 52 -1.26 11.02 1.74
C PRO A 52 0.24 11.16 1.93
N GLY A 53 1.01 10.39 1.16
CA GLY A 53 2.48 10.42 1.27
C GLY A 53 3.16 9.30 0.50
N PHE A 54 4.31 8.88 1.02
CA PHE A 54 5.18 7.88 0.37
C PHE A 54 4.44 6.57 0.06
N ALA A 55 3.77 5.97 1.06
CA ALA A 55 3.08 4.69 0.92
C ALA A 55 2.03 4.72 -0.19
N GLN A 56 1.23 5.78 -0.23
CA GLN A 56 0.20 5.97 -1.23
C GLN A 56 0.79 6.08 -2.65
N ALA A 57 1.87 6.85 -2.82
CA ALA A 57 2.55 6.96 -4.11
C ALA A 57 3.10 5.60 -4.59
N GLN A 58 3.61 4.77 -3.67
CA GLN A 58 4.09 3.43 -4.00
C GLN A 58 2.94 2.48 -4.34
N LEU A 59 1.84 2.50 -3.58
CA LEU A 59 0.64 1.72 -3.89
C LEU A 59 0.07 2.07 -5.26
N MET A 60 -0.01 3.35 -5.60
CA MET A 60 -0.51 3.77 -6.91
C MET A 60 0.33 3.17 -8.05
N LYS A 61 1.66 3.18 -7.92
CA LYS A 61 2.56 2.56 -8.90
C LYS A 61 2.37 1.04 -8.95
N ALA A 62 2.35 0.39 -7.78
CA ALA A 62 2.26 -1.06 -7.68
C ALA A 62 0.92 -1.61 -8.20
N TYR A 63 -0.21 -0.98 -7.85
CA TYR A 63 -1.52 -1.37 -8.36
C TYR A 63 -1.66 -1.15 -9.85
N ASN A 64 -1.13 -0.06 -10.41
CA ASN A 64 -1.14 0.12 -11.85
C ASN A 64 -0.31 -0.94 -12.57
N ALA A 65 0.85 -1.30 -12.01
CA ALA A 65 1.67 -2.38 -12.55
C ALA A 65 0.94 -3.73 -12.49
N LYS A 66 0.36 -4.09 -11.35
CA LYS A 66 -0.43 -5.31 -11.18
C LYS A 66 -1.65 -5.37 -12.10
N ARG A 67 -2.41 -4.28 -12.20
CA ARG A 67 -3.53 -4.17 -13.15
C ARG A 67 -3.09 -4.42 -14.59
N ARG A 68 -1.96 -3.84 -15.00
CA ARG A 68 -1.38 -4.06 -16.34
C ARG A 68 -0.96 -5.52 -16.54
N GLN A 69 -0.34 -6.14 -15.54
CA GLN A 69 0.04 -7.56 -15.58
C GLN A 69 -1.20 -8.46 -15.73
N CYS A 70 -2.25 -8.22 -14.94
CA CYS A 70 -3.51 -8.96 -15.06
C CYS A 70 -4.13 -8.80 -16.45
N SER A 71 -4.16 -7.56 -16.98
CA SER A 71 -4.66 -7.30 -18.34
C SER A 71 -3.87 -8.06 -19.41
N GLN A 72 -2.53 -8.11 -19.29
CA GLN A 72 -1.68 -8.85 -20.22
C GLN A 72 -1.84 -10.37 -20.09
N ALA A 73 -2.16 -10.86 -18.89
CA ALA A 73 -2.42 -12.27 -18.62
C ALA A 73 -3.86 -12.71 -18.97
N GLY A 74 -4.74 -11.78 -19.36
CA GLY A 74 -6.16 -12.06 -19.57
C GLY A 74 -6.97 -12.28 -18.28
N ASP A 75 -6.39 -11.90 -17.13
CA ASP A 75 -7.03 -12.01 -15.81
C ASP A 75 -7.95 -10.80 -15.58
N GLY A 76 -9.19 -10.92 -16.05
CA GLY A 76 -10.21 -9.88 -15.89
C GLY A 76 -10.52 -9.57 -14.42
N ALA A 77 -10.53 -10.58 -13.55
CA ALA A 77 -10.81 -10.40 -12.13
C ALA A 77 -9.71 -9.58 -11.44
N GLY A 78 -8.44 -9.86 -11.76
CA GLY A 78 -7.31 -9.07 -11.27
C GLY A 78 -7.34 -7.62 -11.78
N VAL A 79 -7.72 -7.39 -13.05
CA VAL A 79 -7.86 -6.03 -13.59
C VAL A 79 -8.89 -5.23 -12.81
N GLU A 80 -10.05 -5.83 -12.52
CA GLU A 80 -11.12 -5.20 -11.76
C GLU A 80 -10.68 -4.93 -10.31
N LEU A 81 -10.11 -5.93 -9.64
CA LEU A 81 -9.60 -5.82 -8.28
C LEU A 81 -8.65 -4.63 -8.12
N TYR A 82 -7.62 -4.54 -8.97
CA TYR A 82 -6.65 -3.45 -8.86
C TYR A 82 -7.20 -2.10 -9.32
N SER A 83 -8.23 -2.08 -10.16
CA SER A 83 -8.94 -0.82 -10.49
C SER A 83 -9.71 -0.29 -9.28
N VAL A 84 -10.46 -1.15 -8.58
CA VAL A 84 -11.16 -0.77 -7.33
C VAL A 84 -10.19 -0.29 -6.27
N LYS A 85 -9.04 -0.97 -6.11
CA LYS A 85 -7.99 -0.53 -5.17
C LYS A 85 -7.41 0.83 -5.52
N ILE A 86 -7.19 1.13 -6.80
CA ILE A 86 -6.72 2.45 -7.27
C ILE A 86 -7.76 3.53 -6.94
N ASP A 87 -9.03 3.29 -7.24
CA ASP A 87 -10.10 4.26 -7.01
C ASP A 87 -10.28 4.53 -5.51
N GLY A 88 -10.25 3.47 -4.67
CA GLY A 88 -10.29 3.60 -3.22
C GLY A 88 -9.12 4.41 -2.67
N LEU A 89 -7.90 4.18 -3.16
CA LEU A 89 -6.70 4.93 -2.77
C LEU A 89 -6.81 6.42 -3.15
N MET A 90 -7.38 6.71 -4.32
CA MET A 90 -7.62 8.09 -4.78
C MET A 90 -8.70 8.78 -3.95
N GLN A 91 -9.76 8.06 -3.59
CA GLN A 91 -10.83 8.59 -2.76
C GLN A 91 -10.32 8.91 -1.35
N GLN A 92 -9.59 7.99 -0.73
CA GLN A 92 -8.95 8.24 0.57
C GLN A 92 -8.04 9.48 0.52
N SER A 93 -7.29 9.66 -0.56
CA SER A 93 -6.47 10.86 -0.76
C SER A 93 -7.28 12.14 -0.73
N LYS A 94 -8.40 12.16 -1.45
CA LYS A 94 -9.28 13.33 -1.55
C LYS A 94 -9.88 13.63 -0.20
N ASP A 95 -10.33 12.62 0.52
CA ASP A 95 -10.93 12.77 1.84
C ASP A 95 -9.90 13.27 2.86
N ALA A 96 -8.68 12.75 2.85
CA ALA A 96 -7.61 13.25 3.72
C ALA A 96 -7.27 14.72 3.47
N ILE A 97 -7.24 15.15 2.20
CA ILE A 97 -7.03 16.56 1.83
C ILE A 97 -8.24 17.42 2.24
N ARG A 98 -9.47 16.94 2.00
CA ARG A 98 -10.70 17.67 2.25
C ARG A 98 -10.98 17.86 3.73
N TYR A 99 -10.70 16.86 4.55
CA TYR A 99 -11.02 16.83 5.98
C TYR A 99 -9.81 17.11 6.88
N GLY A 100 -8.60 17.24 6.31
CA GLY A 100 -7.42 17.73 7.02
C GLY A 100 -6.91 16.80 8.11
N PHE A 101 -6.82 15.49 7.84
CA PHE A 101 -6.24 14.53 8.78
C PHE A 101 -4.73 14.71 8.96
#